data_AF-A0AAN5LDV4-F1
#
_entry.id   AF-A0AAN5LDV4-F1
#
_cell.length_a   1.000
_cell.length_b   1.000
_cell.length_c   1.000
_cell.angle_alpha   90.00
_cell.angle_beta   90.00
_cell.angle_gamma   90.00
#
_symmetry.space_group_name_H-M   'P 1'
#
loop_
_entity.id
_entity.type
_entity.pdbx_description
1 polymer ?
#
loop_
_entity_poly.entity_id
_entity_poly.type
_entity_poly.pdbx_seq_one_letter_code
_entity_poly.pdbx_strand_id
1 'polypeptide(L)'
;MKLKLDFVSNSSSTSFVYISDDELTEEVFLRAAGVDRDGPVGDLFSQMFYEISTSLQQYGEQLTTKIAADKFSGSHEFTPEVIEKMKVAIDQGKRVITSTLSSDGSLAESVLCMAMFEIDSDHFYINAYNNYW
;
A
#
# COMPACT_ATOMS: atom_id res chain seq x y z
N MET A 1 4.36 5.23 9.84
CA MET A 1 3.96 5.61 8.46
C MET A 1 4.77 6.81 7.98
N LYS A 2 5.22 6.81 6.72
CA LYS A 2 5.78 7.98 6.02
C LYS A 2 4.77 8.47 4.99
N LEU A 3 4.54 9.78 4.93
CA LEU A 3 3.62 10.43 4.00
C LEU A 3 4.35 11.51 3.23
N LYS A 4 4.18 11.57 1.90
CA LYS A 4 4.64 12.70 1.09
C LYS A 4 3.43 13.53 0.69
N LEU A 5 3.36 14.76 1.23
CA LEU A 5 2.23 15.68 1.06
C LEU A 5 2.43 16.70 -0.07
N ASP A 6 3.41 16.48 -0.95
CA ASP A 6 3.61 17.35 -2.11
C ASP A 6 2.35 17.31 -2.98
N PHE A 7 1.85 18.49 -3.35
CA PHE A 7 0.63 18.61 -4.13
C PHE A 7 0.85 18.07 -5.54
N VAL A 8 0.43 16.83 -5.75
CA VAL A 8 0.20 16.26 -7.07
C VAL A 8 -1.30 16.38 -7.30
N SER A 9 -1.70 17.01 -8.41
CA SER A 9 -3.09 17.01 -8.89
C SER A 9 -3.61 15.58 -8.79
N ASN A 10 -4.56 15.35 -7.87
CA ASN A 10 -5.06 14.03 -7.47
C ASN A 10 -5.07 13.07 -8.67
N SER A 11 -4.21 12.05 -8.63
CA SER A 11 -4.34 10.92 -9.55
C SER A 11 -5.71 10.29 -9.26
N SER A 12 -6.46 9.94 -10.31
CA SER A 12 -7.77 9.29 -10.15
C SER A 12 -7.67 7.95 -9.42
N SER A 13 -6.47 7.39 -9.34
CA SER A 13 -6.17 6.17 -8.58
C SER A 13 -4.72 6.13 -8.10
N THR A 14 -4.46 5.33 -7.08
CA THR A 14 -3.12 5.06 -6.56
C THR A 14 -2.90 3.57 -6.42
N SER A 15 -1.92 3.05 -7.16
CA SER A 15 -1.45 1.67 -7.03
C SER A 15 -0.56 1.52 -5.81
N PHE A 16 -0.68 0.38 -5.12
CA PHE A 16 0.18 0.05 -3.99
C PHE A 16 0.52 -1.44 -3.98
N VAL A 17 1.62 -1.76 -3.31
CA VAL A 17 2.01 -3.13 -3.03
C VAL A 17 1.92 -3.39 -1.53
N TYR A 18 1.45 -4.58 -1.17
CA TYR A 18 1.42 -5.13 0.18
C TYR A 18 2.29 -6.39 0.22
N ILE A 19 3.26 -6.41 1.13
CA ILE A 19 4.16 -7.54 1.37
C ILE A 19 4.03 -7.95 2.84
N SER A 20 3.78 -9.23 3.10
CA SER A 20 3.59 -9.73 4.46
C SER A 20 3.76 -11.23 4.57
N ASP A 21 3.91 -11.71 5.80
CA ASP A 21 3.80 -13.14 6.11
C ASP A 21 2.31 -13.53 6.36
N ASP A 22 1.51 -12.61 6.92
CA ASP A 22 0.12 -12.84 7.37
C ASP A 22 -0.89 -11.83 6.79
N GLU A 23 -2.18 -12.05 7.05
CA GLU A 23 -3.22 -11.05 6.72
C GLU A 23 -3.07 -9.77 7.55
N LEU A 24 -3.36 -8.62 6.92
CA LEU A 24 -3.36 -7.34 7.60
C LEU A 24 -4.53 -7.28 8.58
N THR A 25 -4.23 -6.89 9.83
CA THR A 25 -5.25 -6.63 10.85
C THR A 25 -5.23 -5.16 11.24
N GLU A 26 -6.36 -4.66 11.75
CA GLU A 26 -6.51 -3.26 12.14
C GLU A 26 -5.49 -2.88 13.22
N GLU A 27 -5.33 -3.72 14.24
CA GLU A 27 -4.39 -3.49 15.34
C GLU A 27 -2.94 -3.35 14.83
N VAL A 28 -2.52 -4.25 13.93
CA VAL A 28 -1.18 -4.23 13.34
C VAL A 28 -0.99 -2.98 12.47
N PHE A 29 -2.02 -2.61 11.69
CA PHE A 29 -1.99 -1.38 10.88
C PHE A 29 -1.88 -0.12 11.75
N LEU A 30 -2.75 0.05 12.74
CA LEU A 30 -2.76 1.23 13.61
C LEU A 30 -1.44 1.37 14.37
N ARG A 31 -0.90 0.26 14.88
CA ARG A 31 0.40 0.23 15.54
C ARG A 31 1.53 0.64 14.60
N ALA A 32 1.56 0.13 13.38
CA ALA A 32 2.57 0.49 12.37
C ALA A 32 2.40 1.93 11.85
N ALA A 33 1.17 2.45 11.87
CA ALA A 33 0.88 3.84 11.59
C ALA A 33 1.29 4.78 12.73
N GLY A 34 1.40 4.26 13.96
CA GLY A 34 1.68 5.05 15.17
C GLY A 34 0.44 5.79 15.67
N VAL A 35 -0.75 5.21 15.46
CA VAL A 35 -2.04 5.84 15.78
C VAL A 35 -2.71 5.09 16.92
N ASP A 36 -3.14 5.85 17.92
CA ASP A 36 -4.02 5.36 18.97
C ASP A 36 -5.47 5.30 18.44
N ARG A 37 -6.13 4.15 18.62
CA ARG A 37 -7.49 3.90 18.15
C ARG A 37 -8.49 4.86 18.78
N ASP A 38 -8.28 5.24 20.04
CA ASP A 38 -9.15 6.16 20.79
C ASP A 38 -8.69 7.63 20.65
N GLY A 39 -7.64 7.87 19.87
CA GLY A 39 -7.10 9.19 19.61
C GLY A 39 -7.95 10.01 18.61
N PRO A 40 -7.66 11.31 18.45
CA PRO A 40 -8.46 12.22 17.62
C PRO A 40 -8.55 11.85 16.13
N VAL A 41 -7.62 11.02 15.64
CA VAL A 41 -7.57 10.55 14.24
C VAL A 41 -7.81 9.04 14.12
N GLY A 42 -8.15 8.36 15.23
CA GLY A 42 -8.30 6.91 15.28
C GLY A 42 -9.33 6.40 14.27
N ASP A 43 -10.51 7.02 14.22
CA ASP A 43 -11.57 6.65 13.28
C ASP A 43 -11.16 6.79 11.81
N LEU A 44 -10.39 7.82 11.47
CA LEU A 44 -9.90 8.01 10.10
C LEU A 44 -8.95 6.89 9.70
N PHE A 45 -8.02 6.51 10.59
CA PHE A 45 -7.09 5.42 10.30
C PHE A 45 -7.76 4.04 10.32
N SER A 46 -8.77 3.83 11.15
CA SER A 46 -9.62 2.63 11.07
C SER A 46 -10.33 2.53 9.72
N GLN A 47 -10.85 3.65 9.20
CA GLN A 47 -11.43 3.69 7.86
C GLN A 47 -10.37 3.43 6.78
N MET A 48 -9.17 4.02 6.88
CA MET A 48 -8.07 3.73 5.95
C MET A 48 -7.69 2.25 5.95
N PHE A 49 -7.62 1.61 7.12
CA PHE A 49 -7.41 0.17 7.22
C PHE A 49 -8.50 -0.61 6.49
N TYR A 50 -9.77 -0.22 6.66
CA TYR A 50 -10.90 -0.86 6.00
C TYR A 50 -10.80 -0.74 4.47
N GLU A 51 -10.46 0.44 3.94
CA GLU A 51 -10.29 0.65 2.50
C GLU A 51 -9.13 -0.17 1.93
N ILE A 52 -7.97 -0.18 2.60
CA ILE A 52 -6.81 -0.99 2.19
C ILE A 52 -7.17 -2.47 2.21
N SER A 53 -7.80 -2.95 3.28
CA SER A 53 -8.16 -4.37 3.43
C SER A 53 -9.19 -4.80 2.41
N THR A 54 -10.20 -3.96 2.15
CA THR A 54 -11.22 -4.20 1.13
C THR A 54 -10.59 -4.24 -0.26
N SER A 55 -9.71 -3.29 -0.57
CA SER A 55 -8.97 -3.24 -1.84
C SER A 55 -8.13 -4.51 -2.05
N LEU A 56 -7.36 -4.93 -1.03
CA LEU A 56 -6.58 -6.17 -1.07
C LEU A 56 -7.44 -7.42 -1.30
N GLN A 57 -8.64 -7.48 -0.72
CA GLN A 57 -9.53 -8.64 -0.82
C GLN A 57 -10.30 -8.68 -2.15
N GLN A 58 -10.74 -7.53 -2.66
CA GLN A 58 -11.62 -7.45 -3.83
C GLN A 58 -10.86 -7.25 -5.14
N TYR A 59 -9.76 -6.50 -5.11
CA TYR A 59 -9.00 -6.06 -6.28
C TYR A 59 -7.53 -6.46 -6.22
N GLY A 60 -7.10 -7.15 -5.17
CA GLY A 60 -5.71 -7.58 -5.00
C GLY A 60 -5.29 -8.65 -6.00
N GLU A 61 -4.19 -8.43 -6.70
CA GLU A 61 -3.51 -9.44 -7.51
C GLU A 61 -2.31 -9.99 -6.73
N GLN A 62 -2.36 -11.29 -6.38
CA GLN A 62 -1.22 -11.94 -5.73
C GLN A 62 -0.15 -12.32 -6.74
N LEU A 63 1.06 -11.83 -6.52
CA LEU A 63 2.23 -12.15 -7.33
C LEU A 63 2.97 -13.35 -6.73
N THR A 64 3.14 -14.40 -7.54
CA THR A 64 3.76 -15.67 -7.11
C THR A 64 5.12 -15.94 -7.77
N THR A 65 5.54 -15.12 -8.74
CA THR A 65 6.79 -15.31 -9.48
C THR A 65 7.49 -13.98 -9.75
N LYS A 66 8.83 -13.99 -9.83
CA LYS A 66 9.61 -12.81 -10.20
C LYS A 66 9.24 -12.25 -11.57
N ILE A 67 8.88 -13.13 -12.51
CA ILE A 67 8.42 -12.75 -13.85
C ILE A 67 7.15 -11.89 -13.76
N ALA A 68 6.26 -12.16 -12.80
CA ALA A 68 5.07 -11.34 -12.57
C ALA A 68 5.46 -9.96 -12.01
N ALA A 69 6.40 -9.90 -11.05
CA ALA A 69 6.94 -8.64 -10.55
C ALA A 69 7.70 -7.84 -11.64
N ASP A 70 8.39 -8.51 -12.55
CA ASP A 70 9.12 -7.88 -13.66
C ASP A 70 8.21 -7.13 -14.63
N LYS A 71 6.92 -7.47 -14.72
CA LYS A 71 5.96 -6.76 -15.56
C LYS A 71 5.77 -5.29 -15.18
N PHE A 72 6.04 -4.94 -13.92
CA PHE A 72 6.02 -3.56 -13.45
C PHE A 72 7.32 -2.80 -13.78
N SER A 73 8.35 -3.49 -14.28
CA SER A 73 9.60 -2.82 -14.69
C SER A 73 9.33 -1.91 -15.88
N GLY A 74 9.56 -0.62 -15.71
CA GLY A 74 9.27 0.39 -16.73
C GLY A 74 7.79 0.82 -16.77
N SER A 75 6.93 0.26 -15.92
CA SER A 75 5.68 0.93 -15.56
C SER A 75 6.00 2.08 -14.60
N HIS A 76 5.18 3.13 -14.61
CA HIS A 76 5.33 4.25 -13.66
C HIS A 76 4.63 3.94 -12.33
N GLU A 77 4.18 2.68 -12.12
CA GLU A 77 3.39 2.28 -10.95
C GLU A 77 4.25 2.02 -9.72
N PHE A 78 5.46 1.46 -9.90
CA PHE A 78 6.38 1.14 -8.82
C PHE A 78 7.81 1.56 -9.16
N THR A 79 8.59 1.94 -8.16
CA THR A 79 10.03 2.20 -8.34
C THR A 79 10.80 0.90 -8.54
N PRO A 80 11.98 0.93 -9.20
CA PRO A 80 12.84 -0.24 -9.33
C PRO A 80 13.19 -0.90 -7.98
N GLU A 81 13.35 -0.10 -6.92
CA GLU A 81 13.65 -0.58 -5.57
C GLU A 81 12.49 -1.38 -4.97
N VAL A 82 11.25 -0.90 -5.17
CA VAL A 82 10.03 -1.61 -4.72
C VAL A 82 9.88 -2.93 -5.47
N ILE A 83 10.11 -2.93 -6.79
CA ILE A 83 10.06 -4.13 -7.63
C ILE A 83 11.09 -5.17 -7.16
N GLU A 84 12.30 -4.74 -6.81
CA GLU A 84 13.31 -5.65 -6.26
C GLU A 84 12.88 -6.20 -4.88
N LYS A 85 12.31 -5.36 -4.01
CA LYS A 85 11.74 -5.82 -2.72
C LYS A 85 10.63 -6.86 -2.92
N MET A 86 9.79 -6.70 -3.94
CA MET A 86 8.78 -7.69 -4.33
C MET A 86 9.41 -9.03 -4.74
N LYS A 87 10.45 -9.02 -5.59
CA LYS A 87 11.13 -10.23 -6.03
C LYS A 87 11.78 -10.99 -4.87
N VAL A 88 12.46 -10.28 -3.98
CA VAL A 88 13.07 -10.86 -2.77
C VAL A 88 12.01 -11.47 -1.86
N ALA A 89 10.88 -10.78 -1.68
CA ALA A 89 9.78 -11.29 -0.86
C ALA A 89 9.16 -12.56 -1.46
N ILE A 90 9.02 -12.64 -2.79
CA ILE A 90 8.55 -13.84 -3.50
C ILE A 90 9.51 -15.01 -3.27
N ASP A 91 10.84 -14.79 -3.35
CA ASP A 91 11.84 -15.83 -3.06
C ASP A 91 11.76 -16.35 -1.62
N GLN A 92 11.41 -15.46 -0.69
CA GLN A 92 11.24 -15.80 0.72
C GLN A 92 9.90 -16.50 1.01
N GLY A 93 9.05 -16.70 0.00
CA GLY A 93 7.72 -17.30 0.16
C GLY A 93 6.69 -16.38 0.83
N LYS A 94 6.96 -15.08 0.89
CA LYS A 94 6.03 -14.09 1.45
C LYS A 94 4.87 -13.83 0.51
N ARG A 95 3.77 -13.31 1.06
CA ARG A 95 2.66 -12.82 0.27
C ARG A 95 3.03 -11.48 -0.33
N VAL A 96 2.93 -11.36 -1.65
CA VAL A 96 3.10 -10.10 -2.38
C VAL A 96 1.81 -9.86 -3.15
N ILE A 97 1.11 -8.78 -2.83
CA ILE A 97 -0.18 -8.44 -3.43
C ILE A 97 -0.09 -7.00 -3.93
N THR A 98 -0.45 -6.76 -5.19
CA THR A 98 -0.63 -5.40 -5.73
C THR A 98 -2.10 -5.08 -5.79
N SER A 99 -2.47 -3.83 -5.47
CA SER A 99 -3.85 -3.37 -5.59
C SER A 99 -3.91 -1.87 -5.82
N THR A 100 -5.12 -1.31 -5.89
CA THR A 100 -5.37 0.08 -6.24
C THR A 100 -6.42 0.72 -5.34
N LEU A 101 -6.27 2.01 -5.07
CA LEU A 101 -7.24 2.87 -4.41
C LEU A 101 -7.76 3.92 -5.40
N SER A 102 -8.97 4.42 -5.19
CA SER A 102 -9.66 5.41 -6.02
C SER A 102 -9.90 6.72 -5.27
N SER A 103 -9.71 7.85 -5.96
CA SER A 103 -10.01 9.17 -5.36
C SER A 103 -11.50 9.46 -5.25
N ASP A 104 -12.35 8.73 -5.98
CA ASP A 104 -13.80 8.89 -6.01
C ASP A 104 -14.51 8.20 -4.82
N GLY A 105 -13.73 7.56 -3.93
CA GLY A 105 -14.23 6.81 -2.79
C GLY A 105 -14.51 7.65 -1.53
N SER A 106 -14.39 6.98 -0.38
CA SER A 106 -14.54 7.64 0.93
C SER A 106 -13.40 8.64 1.18
N LEU A 107 -13.57 9.57 2.13
CA LEU A 107 -12.49 10.49 2.50
C LEU A 107 -11.20 9.74 2.87
N ALA A 108 -11.31 8.59 3.55
CA ALA A 108 -10.15 7.79 3.92
C ALA A 108 -9.41 7.26 2.68
N GLU A 109 -10.13 6.76 1.68
CA GLU A 109 -9.56 6.29 0.41
C GLU A 109 -8.95 7.45 -0.40
N SER A 110 -9.68 8.57 -0.50
CA SER A 110 -9.20 9.76 -1.21
C SER A 110 -7.93 10.33 -0.60
N VAL A 111 -7.78 10.28 0.73
CA VAL A 111 -6.53 10.71 1.41
C VAL A 111 -5.37 9.78 1.06
N LEU A 112 -5.60 8.47 0.96
CA LEU A 112 -4.56 7.51 0.56
C LEU A 112 -4.15 7.66 -0.92
N CYS A 113 -4.97 8.29 -1.75
CA CYS A 113 -4.62 8.69 -3.11
C CYS A 113 -3.68 9.92 -3.18
N MET A 114 -2.70 9.98 -2.28
CA MET A 114 -1.67 11.01 -2.21
C MET A 114 -0.43 10.64 -3.03
N ALA A 115 0.54 11.55 -3.13
CA ALA A 115 1.76 11.34 -3.92
C ALA A 115 2.56 10.09 -3.51
N MET A 116 2.62 9.82 -2.20
CA MET A 116 3.18 8.59 -1.65
C MET A 116 2.69 8.39 -0.22
N PHE A 117 2.35 7.14 0.10
CA PHE A 117 2.44 6.64 1.46
C PHE A 117 3.26 5.35 1.53
N GLU A 118 3.99 5.20 2.64
CA GLU A 118 4.76 3.99 2.94
C GLU A 118 4.59 3.61 4.41
N ILE A 119 4.44 2.32 4.66
CA ILE A 119 4.51 1.72 5.98
C ILE A 119 5.51 0.57 5.89
N ASP A 120 6.66 0.72 6.54
CA ASP A 120 7.67 -0.33 6.68
C ASP A 120 7.68 -0.74 8.16
N SER A 121 7.19 -1.94 8.44
CA SER A 121 7.05 -2.50 9.79
C SER A 121 7.62 -3.90 9.84
N ASP A 122 7.80 -4.44 11.05
CA ASP A 122 8.30 -5.80 11.23
C ASP A 122 7.34 -6.88 10.69
N HIS A 123 6.04 -6.57 10.58
CA HIS A 123 4.99 -7.53 10.18
C HIS A 123 4.62 -7.44 8.71
N PHE A 124 4.66 -6.23 8.16
CA PHE A 124 4.25 -5.97 6.79
C PHE A 124 4.91 -4.72 6.22
N TYR A 125 4.89 -4.66 4.90
CA TYR A 125 5.30 -3.52 4.11
C TYR A 125 4.17 -3.10 3.17
N ILE A 126 3.82 -1.80 3.18
CA ILE A 126 2.99 -1.17 2.16
C ILE A 126 3.78 -0.05 1.52
N ASN A 127 3.74 0.03 0.19
CA ASN A 127 4.26 1.18 -0.53
C ASN A 127 3.38 1.53 -1.72
N ALA A 128 3.04 2.81 -1.80
CA ALA A 128 2.24 3.42 -2.85
C ALA A 128 3.02 4.58 -3.49
N TYR A 129 4.28 4.35 -3.83
CA TYR A 129 5.11 5.34 -4.49
C TYR A 129 4.94 5.22 -6.00
N ASN A 130 4.22 6.17 -6.58
CA ASN A 130 4.15 6.32 -8.03
C ASN A 130 5.48 6.90 -8.56
N ASN A 131 6.05 6.25 -9.57
CA ASN A 131 7.31 6.61 -10.21
C ASN A 131 7.07 7.59 -11.38
N TYR A 132 6.42 8.74 -11.13
CA TYR A 132 6.13 9.75 -12.18
C TYR A 132 7.28 10.75 -12.45
N TRP A 133 8.50 10.52 -11.94
CA TRP A 133 9.64 11.43 -12.10
C TRP A 133 11.00 10.72 -12.06
#